data_AF-A0A8J2SW63-F1
#
_entry.id   AF-A0A8J2SW63-F1
#
_cell.length_a   1.000
_cell.length_b   1.000
_cell.length_c   1.000
_cell.angle_alpha   90.00
_cell.angle_beta   90.00
_cell.angle_gamma   90.00
#
_symmetry.space_group_name_H-M   'P 1'
#
loop_
_entity.id
_entity.type
_entity.pdbx_description
1 polymer ?
#
loop_
_entity_poly.entity_id
_entity_poly.type
_entity_poly.pdbx_seq_one_letter_code
_entity_poly.pdbx_strand_id
1 'polypeptide(L)'
;MSLLLLTLTAASAAPRECWTVKSVTGRVRDNVGHQGEELVYRLVAAGLRQAPPRAVYWPWPILPWSREVLEATLPDVEVASGDGAEAPKACLKGEKIWRPEYKRPQWPSIKIHGEARKRAYRHCNLYNTSRRTLVVRILQRRDSSEYVVGVKRRTEVCGGGGIKRNLRDVDELKATISAAAKRAGISLVFETDYVENSAPGSFCDQLRRFATADVLVSVHGAHLVNAPWIAPGGLLLEALPYGHKRKKHHARLLRNTDLEYVRVCGVRPSSSLPKKESLCEGRTAAARKCALVARDCYETPLRPRSDVCASSEPCECLGVLEKRLTGFFARRRQSGGRHRRRRSGRGEEAL
;
A
#
# COMPACT_ATOMS: atom_id res chain seq x y z
N MET A 1 50.01 27.07 -26.28
CA MET A 1 48.94 27.19 -25.26
C MET A 1 47.63 27.40 -25.99
N SER A 2 46.87 26.33 -26.22
CA SER A 2 45.56 26.39 -26.89
C SER A 2 44.46 26.37 -25.84
N LEU A 3 43.74 27.48 -25.70
CA LEU A 3 42.50 27.54 -24.92
C LEU A 3 41.42 26.74 -25.66
N LEU A 4 41.06 25.57 -25.14
CA LEU A 4 39.81 24.90 -25.49
C LEU A 4 38.67 25.65 -24.78
N LEU A 5 37.89 26.44 -25.54
CA LEU A 5 36.58 26.90 -25.10
C LEU A 5 35.60 25.73 -25.17
N LEU A 6 35.30 25.13 -24.01
CA LEU A 6 34.13 24.27 -23.83
C LEU A 6 32.88 25.16 -23.73
N THR A 7 32.22 25.40 -24.86
CA THR A 7 30.85 25.93 -24.86
C THR A 7 29.91 24.84 -24.37
N LEU A 8 29.58 24.87 -23.07
CA LEU A 8 28.40 24.20 -22.53
C LEU A 8 27.15 24.85 -23.14
N THR A 9 26.70 24.34 -24.27
CA THR A 9 25.34 24.63 -24.75
C THR A 9 24.38 24.03 -23.74
N ALA A 10 23.87 24.85 -22.83
CA ALA A 10 22.67 24.54 -22.07
C ALA A 10 21.57 24.29 -23.10
N ALA A 11 21.25 23.03 -23.35
CA ALA A 11 20.08 22.67 -24.13
C ALA A 11 18.89 23.35 -23.46
N SER A 12 18.36 24.38 -24.12
CA SER A 12 17.13 25.04 -23.72
C SER A 12 16.02 24.00 -23.83
N ALA A 13 15.76 23.31 -22.72
CA ALA A 13 14.65 22.41 -22.61
C ALA A 13 13.40 23.25 -22.84
N ALA A 14 12.64 22.93 -23.89
CA ALA A 14 11.35 23.55 -24.15
C ALA A 14 10.57 23.68 -22.83
N PRO A 15 9.86 24.80 -22.59
CA PRO A 15 9.21 25.07 -21.32
C PRO A 15 8.33 23.87 -20.95
N ARG A 16 8.72 23.13 -19.91
CA ARG A 16 7.99 21.93 -19.48
C ARG A 16 6.56 22.35 -19.13
N GLU A 17 5.59 21.65 -19.72
CA GLU A 17 4.15 21.92 -19.61
C GLU A 17 3.67 21.91 -18.13
N CYS A 18 2.58 22.64 -17.83
CA CYS A 18 1.85 22.47 -16.57
C CYS A 18 0.68 21.50 -16.73
N TRP A 19 0.46 20.64 -15.73
CA TRP A 19 -0.66 19.71 -15.70
C TRP A 19 -1.72 20.12 -14.66
N THR A 20 -2.96 20.26 -15.08
CA THR A 20 -4.09 20.37 -14.13
C THR A 20 -4.71 19.01 -13.88
N VAL A 21 -4.76 18.62 -12.62
CA VAL A 21 -5.28 17.32 -12.20
C VAL A 21 -6.80 17.32 -12.21
N LYS A 22 -7.40 16.40 -12.97
CA LYS A 22 -8.84 16.12 -12.89
C LYS A 22 -9.09 14.75 -12.26
N SER A 23 -9.84 14.73 -11.17
CA SER A 23 -10.20 13.51 -10.47
C SER A 23 -11.19 12.67 -11.26
N VAL A 24 -11.13 11.36 -11.03
CA VAL A 24 -12.10 10.41 -11.59
C VAL A 24 -13.36 10.37 -10.73
N THR A 25 -13.21 10.58 -9.42
CA THR A 25 -14.33 10.63 -8.48
C THR A 25 -14.20 11.83 -7.54
N GLY A 26 -15.32 12.33 -7.01
CA GLY A 26 -15.32 13.42 -6.02
C GLY A 26 -14.74 13.03 -4.65
N ARG A 27 -14.32 11.77 -4.47
CA ARG A 27 -13.89 11.21 -3.17
C ARG A 27 -12.44 11.51 -2.80
N VAL A 28 -11.71 12.26 -3.64
CA VAL A 28 -10.29 12.58 -3.46
C VAL A 28 -10.04 13.77 -2.54
N ARG A 29 -11.07 14.38 -1.93
CA ARG A 29 -10.91 15.65 -1.20
C ARG A 29 -10.35 15.48 0.21
N ASP A 30 -10.75 14.44 0.92
CA ASP A 30 -10.59 14.33 2.38
C ASP A 30 -9.96 13.02 2.85
N ASN A 31 -9.55 12.14 1.92
CA ASN A 31 -9.03 10.82 2.27
C ASN A 31 -7.71 10.51 1.55
N VAL A 32 -6.66 10.27 2.34
CA VAL A 32 -5.32 9.95 1.83
C VAL A 32 -5.30 8.69 0.97
N GLY A 33 -6.12 7.68 1.32
CA GLY A 33 -6.26 6.46 0.52
C GLY A 33 -6.85 6.76 -0.86
N HIS A 34 -7.88 7.60 -0.94
CA HIS A 34 -8.46 7.99 -2.22
C HIS A 34 -7.51 8.88 -3.04
N GLN A 35 -6.83 9.86 -2.45
CA GLN A 35 -5.83 10.67 -3.16
C GLN A 35 -4.69 9.79 -3.71
N GLY A 36 -4.18 8.87 -2.90
CA GLY A 36 -3.14 7.93 -3.30
C GLY A 36 -3.55 7.03 -4.45
N GLU A 37 -4.68 6.32 -4.30
CA GLU A 37 -5.16 5.34 -5.28
C GLU A 37 -5.62 5.96 -6.61
N GLU A 38 -6.28 7.12 -6.55
CA GLU A 38 -6.89 7.72 -7.73
C GLU A 38 -5.94 8.66 -8.47
N LEU A 39 -5.02 9.33 -7.75
CA LEU A 39 -4.25 10.44 -8.30
C LEU A 39 -2.74 10.24 -8.12
N VAL A 40 -2.23 10.23 -6.88
CA VAL A 40 -0.79 10.38 -6.59
C VAL A 40 0.03 9.31 -7.32
N TYR A 41 -0.28 8.03 -7.15
CA TYR A 41 0.51 6.96 -7.78
C TYR A 41 0.52 7.02 -9.31
N ARG A 42 -0.58 7.50 -9.89
CA ARG A 42 -0.73 7.59 -11.33
C ARG A 42 -0.02 8.81 -11.88
N LEU A 43 -0.01 9.90 -11.13
CA LEU A 43 0.73 11.11 -11.45
C LEU A 43 2.25 10.85 -11.39
N VAL A 44 2.72 10.20 -10.34
CA VAL A 44 4.11 9.73 -10.21
C VAL A 44 4.48 8.82 -11.39
N ALA A 45 3.65 7.83 -11.68
CA ALA A 45 3.86 6.93 -12.80
C ALA A 45 3.91 7.65 -14.16
N ALA A 46 3.06 8.65 -14.38
CA ALA A 46 3.04 9.44 -15.61
C ALA A 46 4.31 10.30 -15.75
N GLY A 47 4.69 11.02 -14.68
CA GLY A 47 5.90 11.85 -14.68
C GLY A 47 7.18 11.05 -14.91
N LEU A 48 7.27 9.83 -14.34
CA LEU A 48 8.41 8.94 -14.59
C LEU A 48 8.42 8.31 -15.99
N ARG A 49 7.29 8.29 -16.72
CA ARG A 49 7.20 7.73 -18.09
C ARG A 49 7.50 8.76 -19.18
N GLN A 50 7.01 9.98 -19.04
CA GLN A 50 6.90 10.95 -20.15
C GLN A 50 7.71 12.23 -19.92
N ALA A 51 8.66 12.19 -18.99
CA ALA A 51 9.25 13.35 -18.30
C ALA A 51 8.21 14.09 -17.43
N PRO A 52 8.59 14.55 -16.23
CA PRO A 52 7.67 15.26 -15.36
C PRO A 52 7.31 16.64 -15.93
N PRO A 53 6.09 17.15 -15.67
CA PRO A 53 5.74 18.54 -15.97
C PRO A 53 6.60 19.50 -15.15
N ARG A 54 6.61 20.79 -15.50
CA ARG A 54 7.23 21.80 -14.62
C ARG A 54 6.42 21.97 -13.34
N ALA A 55 5.09 21.97 -13.49
CA ALA A 55 4.16 22.22 -12.41
C ALA A 55 2.93 21.32 -12.52
N VAL A 56 2.34 21.00 -11.37
CA VAL A 56 1.05 20.35 -11.24
C VAL A 56 0.14 21.28 -10.46
N TYR A 57 -1.04 21.54 -11.02
CA TYR A 57 -2.12 22.23 -10.35
C TYR A 57 -3.18 21.24 -9.88
N TRP A 58 -3.43 21.23 -8.57
CA TRP A 58 -4.38 20.36 -7.88
C TRP A 58 -5.57 21.20 -7.38
N PRO A 59 -6.75 21.14 -8.02
CA PRO A 59 -7.84 22.10 -7.79
C PRO A 59 -8.64 21.86 -6.49
N TRP A 60 -8.05 21.19 -5.51
CA TRP A 60 -8.63 20.83 -4.21
C TRP A 60 -7.54 20.88 -3.14
N PRO A 61 -7.89 20.82 -1.85
CA PRO A 61 -6.92 20.59 -0.79
C PRO A 61 -6.10 19.32 -1.06
N ILE A 62 -4.78 19.48 -1.20
CA ILE A 62 -3.85 18.36 -1.25
C ILE A 62 -3.48 17.98 0.19
N LEU A 63 -3.62 16.70 0.52
CA LEU A 63 -3.26 16.24 1.86
C LEU A 63 -1.72 16.21 2.00
N PRO A 64 -1.16 16.47 3.20
CA PRO A 64 0.29 16.50 3.42
C PRO A 64 1.01 15.28 2.85
N TRP A 65 0.50 14.07 3.14
CA TRP A 65 1.04 12.82 2.58
C TRP A 65 1.12 12.82 1.05
N SER A 66 0.09 13.31 0.36
CA SER A 66 0.06 13.32 -1.11
C SER A 66 1.09 14.27 -1.69
N ARG A 67 1.24 15.45 -1.06
CA ARG A 67 2.24 16.45 -1.44
C ARG A 67 3.65 15.91 -1.25
N GLU A 68 3.93 15.38 -0.06
CA GLU A 68 5.26 14.86 0.28
C GLU A 68 5.65 13.65 -0.59
N VAL A 69 4.71 12.79 -1.01
CA VAL A 69 5.01 11.72 -1.98
C VAL A 69 5.41 12.29 -3.34
N LEU A 70 4.74 13.34 -3.81
CA LEU A 70 5.09 13.98 -5.08
C LEU A 70 6.47 14.63 -4.99
N GLU A 71 6.76 15.36 -3.92
CA GLU A 71 8.09 15.95 -3.67
C GLU A 71 9.18 14.88 -3.60
N ALA A 72 8.91 13.76 -2.92
CA ALA A 72 9.89 12.68 -2.75
C ALA A 72 10.18 11.89 -4.04
N THR A 73 9.26 11.89 -5.01
CA THR A 73 9.36 11.07 -6.24
C THR A 73 9.56 11.89 -7.51
N LEU A 74 9.10 13.13 -7.51
CA LEU A 74 9.17 14.10 -8.60
C LEU A 74 9.68 15.46 -8.05
N PRO A 75 10.93 15.54 -7.56
CA PRO A 75 11.42 16.70 -6.81
C PRO A 75 11.48 18.00 -7.62
N ASP A 76 11.53 17.92 -8.95
CA ASP A 76 11.59 19.07 -9.84
C ASP A 76 10.19 19.58 -10.26
N VAL A 77 9.11 19.06 -9.67
CA VAL A 77 7.73 19.43 -9.99
C VAL A 77 7.18 20.37 -8.93
N GLU A 78 6.83 21.59 -9.34
CA GLU A 78 6.11 22.54 -8.48
C GLU A 78 4.67 22.05 -8.27
N VAL A 79 4.21 21.90 -7.03
CA VAL A 79 2.83 21.49 -6.72
C VAL A 79 2.05 22.66 -6.13
N ALA A 80 1.10 23.19 -6.91
CA ALA A 80 0.13 24.18 -6.46
C ALA A 80 -1.22 23.52 -6.16
N SER A 81 -1.92 23.98 -5.13
CA SER A 81 -3.20 23.42 -4.73
C SER A 81 -4.15 24.50 -4.23
N GLY A 82 -5.44 24.41 -4.55
CA GLY A 82 -6.45 25.34 -4.03
C GLY A 82 -7.58 25.59 -5.02
N ASP A 83 -8.53 26.45 -4.61
CA ASP A 83 -9.75 26.74 -5.36
C ASP A 83 -9.51 27.85 -6.40
N GLY A 84 -8.70 27.59 -7.43
CA GLY A 84 -8.56 28.43 -8.63
C GLY A 84 -7.73 29.70 -8.47
N ALA A 85 -7.88 30.41 -7.35
CA ALA A 85 -7.25 31.71 -7.11
C ALA A 85 -5.72 31.65 -7.01
N GLU A 86 -5.16 30.48 -6.66
CA GLU A 86 -3.72 30.23 -6.50
C GLU A 86 -3.13 29.37 -7.64
N ALA A 87 -3.88 29.13 -8.72
CA ALA A 87 -3.34 28.40 -9.86
C ALA A 87 -2.14 29.17 -10.46
N PRO A 88 -0.96 28.53 -10.65
CA PRO A 88 0.19 29.21 -11.23
C PRO A 88 -0.20 29.79 -12.60
N LYS A 89 0.19 31.05 -12.89
CA LYS A 89 -0.16 31.71 -14.16
C LYS A 89 0.19 30.87 -15.41
N ALA A 90 1.23 30.06 -15.32
CA ALA A 90 1.65 29.12 -16.36
C ALA A 90 0.72 27.91 -16.56
N CYS A 91 -0.11 27.57 -15.57
CA CYS A 91 -1.14 26.54 -15.66
C CYS A 91 -2.44 27.09 -16.24
N LEU A 92 -2.64 28.41 -16.23
CA LEU A 92 -3.80 29.09 -16.81
C LEU A 92 -3.66 29.39 -18.31
N LYS A 93 -2.44 29.37 -18.87
CA LYS A 93 -2.15 29.54 -20.30
C LYS A 93 -1.44 28.29 -20.83
N GLY A 94 -2.12 27.47 -21.64
CA GLY A 94 -1.55 26.24 -22.21
C GLY A 94 -1.78 24.97 -21.36
N GLU A 95 -2.89 24.94 -20.62
CA GLU A 95 -3.26 23.86 -19.69
C GLU A 95 -3.37 22.50 -20.39
N LYS A 96 -2.50 21.56 -20.03
CA LYS A 96 -2.75 20.15 -20.29
C LYS A 96 -3.58 19.58 -19.15
N ILE A 97 -4.83 19.27 -19.42
CA ILE A 97 -5.68 18.57 -18.46
C ILE A 97 -5.15 17.15 -18.33
N TRP A 98 -4.52 16.84 -17.20
CA TRP A 98 -4.08 15.48 -16.91
C TRP A 98 -5.25 14.70 -16.30
N ARG A 99 -5.53 13.55 -16.92
CA ARG A 99 -6.50 12.58 -16.42
C ARG A 99 -5.78 11.24 -16.23
N PRO A 100 -6.11 10.50 -15.15
CA PRO A 100 -5.59 9.16 -15.00
C PRO A 100 -5.94 8.25 -16.20
N GLU A 101 -4.93 7.66 -16.84
CA GLU A 101 -5.10 6.76 -18.00
C GLU A 101 -6.01 5.55 -17.67
N TYR A 102 -5.95 5.05 -16.44
CA TYR A 102 -6.66 3.84 -16.01
C TYR A 102 -7.83 4.17 -15.07
N LYS A 103 -8.96 3.49 -15.22
CA LYS A 103 -10.08 3.60 -14.25
C LYS A 103 -9.78 2.96 -12.88
N ARG A 104 -8.66 2.24 -12.72
CA ARG A 104 -8.35 1.43 -11.52
C ARG A 104 -6.93 1.72 -11.00
N PRO A 105 -6.71 1.69 -9.66
CA PRO A 105 -5.38 1.93 -9.08
C PRO A 105 -4.43 0.80 -9.44
N GLN A 106 -3.36 1.12 -10.18
CA GLN A 106 -2.27 0.19 -10.50
C GLN A 106 -1.01 0.96 -10.90
N TRP A 107 0.15 0.42 -10.56
CA TRP A 107 1.41 0.85 -11.19
C TRP A 107 1.46 0.37 -12.65
N PRO A 108 2.08 1.11 -13.57
CA PRO A 108 2.22 0.67 -14.96
C PRO A 108 3.22 -0.48 -15.12
N SER A 109 4.29 -0.52 -14.33
CA SER A 109 5.29 -1.59 -14.36
C SER A 109 6.13 -1.62 -13.08
N ILE A 110 6.77 -2.78 -12.85
CA ILE A 110 7.73 -3.00 -11.77
C ILE A 110 8.93 -2.03 -11.86
N LYS A 111 9.35 -1.67 -13.08
CA LYS A 111 10.47 -0.73 -13.32
C LYS A 111 10.12 0.67 -12.82
N ILE A 112 8.92 1.16 -13.16
CA ILE A 112 8.48 2.51 -12.79
C ILE A 112 8.24 2.60 -11.28
N HIS A 113 7.62 1.57 -10.70
CA HIS A 113 7.47 1.48 -9.24
C HIS A 113 8.83 1.42 -8.52
N GLY A 114 9.78 0.63 -9.03
CA GLY A 114 11.13 0.56 -8.48
C GLY A 114 11.88 1.90 -8.50
N GLU A 115 11.73 2.68 -9.58
CA GLU A 115 12.30 4.03 -9.67
C GLU A 115 11.63 5.00 -8.69
N ALA A 116 10.30 4.99 -8.61
CA ALA A 116 9.57 5.80 -7.62
C ALA A 116 10.03 5.48 -6.19
N ARG A 117 10.14 4.18 -5.85
CA ARG A 117 10.63 3.72 -4.55
C ARG A 117 12.06 4.20 -4.28
N LYS A 118 12.96 4.06 -5.25
CA LYS A 118 14.36 4.50 -5.11
C LYS A 118 14.45 6.00 -4.81
N ARG A 119 13.66 6.83 -5.48
CA ARG A 119 13.60 8.27 -5.23
C ARG A 119 13.05 8.59 -3.84
N ALA A 120 11.92 7.99 -3.47
CA ALA A 120 11.33 8.17 -2.15
C ALA A 120 12.27 7.74 -1.02
N TYR A 121 12.95 6.60 -1.17
CA TYR A 121 13.91 6.11 -0.19
C TYR A 121 15.11 7.06 -0.06
N ARG A 122 15.62 7.57 -1.17
CA ARG A 122 16.70 8.57 -1.15
C ARG A 122 16.26 9.85 -0.45
N HIS A 123 15.09 10.38 -0.82
CA HIS A 123 14.53 11.59 -0.23
C HIS A 123 14.40 11.47 1.30
N CYS A 124 13.94 10.31 1.78
CA CYS A 124 13.77 10.06 3.21
C CYS A 124 15.01 9.47 3.91
N ASN A 125 16.19 9.51 3.29
CA ASN A 125 17.45 8.97 3.82
C ASN A 125 17.35 7.51 4.29
N LEU A 126 16.57 6.69 3.58
CA LEU A 126 16.40 5.26 3.83
C LEU A 126 17.43 4.50 3.00
N TYR A 127 18.63 4.35 3.54
CA TYR A 127 19.67 3.52 2.95
C TYR A 127 19.39 2.04 3.22
N ASN A 128 19.65 1.21 2.21
CA ASN A 128 19.41 -0.23 2.26
C ASN A 128 20.38 -0.87 3.26
N THR A 129 20.00 -0.90 4.54
CA THR A 129 20.72 -1.67 5.55
C THR A 129 20.52 -3.14 5.22
N SER A 130 21.58 -3.84 4.83
CA SER A 130 21.51 -5.28 4.64
C SER A 130 21.21 -5.91 6.00
N ARG A 131 19.96 -6.33 6.20
CA ARG A 131 19.54 -6.98 7.44
C ARG A 131 19.55 -8.49 7.22
N ARG A 132 20.17 -9.20 8.16
CA ARG A 132 20.16 -10.68 8.18
C ARG A 132 18.85 -11.24 8.72
N THR A 133 18.15 -10.48 9.54
CA THR A 133 16.89 -10.86 10.17
C THR A 133 15.74 -10.17 9.46
N LEU A 134 14.70 -10.93 9.08
CA LEU A 134 13.52 -10.34 8.45
C LEU A 134 12.62 -9.71 9.51
N VAL A 135 12.00 -8.58 9.17
CA VAL A 135 11.09 -7.84 10.05
C VAL A 135 9.65 -8.12 9.63
N VAL A 136 8.87 -8.64 10.56
CA VAL A 136 7.41 -8.73 10.45
C VAL A 136 6.81 -7.55 11.20
N ARG A 137 6.24 -6.60 10.46
CA ARG A 137 5.64 -5.40 11.02
C ARG A 137 4.13 -5.55 11.07
N ILE A 138 3.55 -5.34 12.25
CA ILE A 138 2.12 -5.43 12.50
C ILE A 138 1.60 -4.02 12.79
N LEU A 139 0.70 -3.53 11.95
CA LEU A 139 0.08 -2.22 12.15
C LEU A 139 -1.21 -2.39 12.95
N GLN A 140 -1.27 -1.69 14.07
CA GLN A 140 -2.43 -1.50 14.92
C GLN A 140 -2.83 -0.02 14.94
N ARG A 141 -3.99 0.30 15.49
CA ARG A 141 -4.49 1.66 15.72
C ARG A 141 -4.61 1.88 17.22
N ARG A 142 -3.89 2.89 17.73
CA ARG A 142 -3.85 3.21 19.17
C ARG A 142 -5.21 3.69 19.68
N ASP A 143 -5.96 4.36 18.82
CA ASP A 143 -7.19 5.07 19.16
C ASP A 143 -8.46 4.20 19.00
N SER A 144 -8.28 2.89 18.86
CA SER A 144 -9.35 1.92 18.59
C SER A 144 -9.47 0.91 19.73
N SER A 145 -10.61 0.90 20.42
CA SER A 145 -11.04 -0.23 21.25
C SER A 145 -11.76 -1.33 20.45
N GLU A 146 -12.04 -1.06 19.16
CA GLU A 146 -12.76 -1.96 18.26
C GLU A 146 -11.80 -2.90 17.51
N TYR A 147 -12.18 -4.18 17.46
CA TYR A 147 -11.42 -5.27 16.83
C TYR A 147 -12.20 -5.87 15.67
N VAL A 148 -11.53 -6.16 14.54
CA VAL A 148 -12.25 -6.57 13.31
C VAL A 148 -11.74 -7.87 12.70
N VAL A 149 -10.50 -8.27 12.96
CA VAL A 149 -9.97 -9.56 12.50
C VAL A 149 -9.14 -10.19 13.61
N GLY A 150 -9.50 -11.38 14.06
CA GLY A 150 -8.84 -12.10 15.16
C GLY A 150 -8.73 -13.60 14.91
N VAL A 151 -8.12 -14.33 15.83
CA VAL A 151 -8.19 -15.80 15.87
C VAL A 151 -8.96 -16.17 17.14
N LYS A 152 -10.25 -16.49 16.99
CA LYS A 152 -11.17 -16.47 18.14
C LYS A 152 -11.52 -17.85 18.70
N ARG A 153 -11.58 -17.95 20.04
CA ARG A 153 -12.47 -18.83 20.82
C ARG A 153 -13.87 -18.20 20.98
N ARG A 154 -14.89 -19.01 21.30
CA ARG A 154 -16.29 -18.92 20.83
C ARG A 154 -17.26 -17.82 21.38
N THR A 155 -16.90 -16.83 22.22
CA THR A 155 -17.92 -16.26 23.18
C THR A 155 -18.06 -14.73 23.36
N GLU A 156 -17.79 -13.85 22.40
CA GLU A 156 -17.96 -12.37 22.62
C GLU A 156 -18.68 -11.62 21.49
N VAL A 157 -19.33 -10.49 21.82
CA VAL A 157 -20.14 -9.62 20.95
C VAL A 157 -19.68 -8.17 21.11
N CYS A 158 -19.62 -7.38 20.02
CA CYS A 158 -19.21 -5.96 20.04
C CYS A 158 -20.37 -4.98 19.81
N GLY A 159 -20.28 -3.83 20.48
CA GLY A 159 -21.10 -2.63 20.30
C GLY A 159 -20.55 -1.69 19.22
N GLY A 160 -21.41 -0.82 18.69
CA GLY A 160 -21.14 0.02 17.53
C GLY A 160 -20.51 1.39 17.85
N GLY A 161 -19.56 1.78 17.00
CA GLY A 161 -18.92 3.10 16.93
C GLY A 161 -18.22 3.26 15.58
N GLY A 162 -17.80 4.48 15.24
CA GLY A 162 -17.14 4.78 13.96
C GLY A 162 -15.83 4.03 13.77
N ILE A 163 -15.66 3.43 12.58
CA ILE A 163 -14.66 2.41 12.25
C ILE A 163 -13.21 2.84 12.54
N LYS A 164 -12.71 2.43 13.69
CA LYS A 164 -11.28 2.23 13.94
C LYS A 164 -11.11 0.71 14.10
N ARG A 165 -10.06 0.12 13.52
CA ARG A 165 -9.95 -1.35 13.45
C ARG A 165 -8.57 -1.82 13.86
N ASN A 166 -8.55 -2.78 14.79
CA ASN A 166 -7.38 -3.53 15.20
C ASN A 166 -7.45 -5.00 14.80
N LEU A 167 -6.27 -5.61 14.66
CA LEU A 167 -6.16 -7.08 14.67
C LEU A 167 -6.29 -7.54 16.13
N ARG A 168 -7.13 -8.54 16.36
CA ARG A 168 -7.26 -9.27 17.61
C ARG A 168 -6.33 -10.50 17.59
N ASP A 169 -6.00 -11.03 18.76
CA ASP A 169 -5.21 -12.26 18.93
C ASP A 169 -3.86 -12.20 18.17
N VAL A 170 -3.21 -11.04 18.26
CA VAL A 170 -1.94 -10.75 17.58
C VAL A 170 -0.88 -11.80 17.89
N ASP A 171 -0.87 -12.33 19.11
CA ASP A 171 0.10 -13.34 19.53
C ASP A 171 -0.09 -14.68 18.81
N GLU A 172 -1.32 -15.08 18.50
CA GLU A 172 -1.58 -16.29 17.70
C GLU A 172 -1.18 -16.10 16.23
N LEU A 173 -1.40 -14.90 15.68
CA LEU A 173 -0.91 -14.55 14.36
C LEU A 173 0.63 -14.55 14.31
N LYS A 174 1.29 -13.96 15.32
CA LYS A 174 2.74 -14.02 15.48
C LYS A 174 3.23 -15.47 15.59
N ALA A 175 2.55 -16.32 16.34
CA ALA A 175 2.89 -17.73 16.48
C ALA A 175 2.78 -18.47 15.13
N THR A 176 1.73 -18.21 14.36
CA THR A 176 1.53 -18.79 13.01
C THR A 176 2.65 -18.37 12.06
N ILE A 177 3.00 -17.09 12.02
CA ILE A 177 4.07 -16.56 11.18
C ILE A 177 5.44 -17.12 11.63
N SER A 178 5.67 -17.20 12.94
CA SER A 178 6.88 -17.79 13.52
C SER A 178 7.04 -19.26 13.15
N ALA A 179 5.96 -20.04 13.22
CA ALA A 179 5.97 -21.45 12.84
C ALA A 179 6.36 -21.64 11.36
N ALA A 180 5.79 -20.82 10.47
CA ALA A 180 6.13 -20.84 9.04
C ALA A 180 7.59 -20.47 8.78
N ALA A 181 8.12 -19.44 9.46
CA ALA A 181 9.52 -19.04 9.32
C ALA A 181 10.51 -20.06 9.90
N LYS A 182 10.19 -20.66 11.06
CA LYS A 182 10.98 -21.74 11.66
C LYS A 182 11.11 -22.93 10.71
N ARG A 183 10.02 -23.33 10.05
CA ARG A 183 10.05 -24.40 9.02
C ARG A 183 10.91 -24.04 7.82
N ALA A 184 10.98 -22.77 7.45
CA ALA A 184 11.87 -22.29 6.38
C ALA A 184 13.33 -22.10 6.83
N GLY A 185 13.63 -22.17 8.14
CA GLY A 185 14.95 -21.88 8.70
C GLY A 185 15.31 -20.40 8.62
N ILE A 186 14.34 -19.52 8.84
CA ILE A 186 14.50 -18.06 8.83
C ILE A 186 14.24 -17.50 10.23
N SER A 187 15.12 -16.60 10.69
CA SER A 187 14.90 -15.80 11.88
C SER A 187 14.06 -14.56 11.56
N LEU A 188 13.12 -14.26 12.45
CA LEU A 188 12.24 -13.09 12.36
C LEU A 188 12.36 -12.22 13.59
N VAL A 189 12.08 -10.93 13.43
CA VAL A 189 11.72 -10.00 14.52
C VAL A 189 10.33 -9.45 14.25
N PHE A 190 9.53 -9.35 15.30
CA PHE A 190 8.22 -8.71 15.23
C PHE A 190 8.31 -7.28 15.76
N GLU A 191 7.76 -6.36 14.99
CA GLU A 191 7.58 -4.97 15.41
C GLU A 191 6.09 -4.62 15.30
N THR A 192 5.51 -4.08 16.36
CA THR A 192 4.14 -3.57 16.33
C THR A 192 4.19 -2.05 16.30
N ASP A 193 3.61 -1.45 15.27
CA ASP A 193 3.41 0.00 15.24
C ASP A 193 1.95 0.36 15.42
N TYR A 194 1.76 1.52 16.02
CA TYR A 194 0.45 2.14 16.09
C TYR A 194 0.37 3.26 15.07
N VAL A 195 -0.67 3.20 14.23
CA VAL A 195 -1.00 4.20 13.22
C VAL A 195 -2.19 5.00 13.73
N GLU A 196 -2.00 6.30 13.87
CA GLU A 196 -3.05 7.24 14.25
C GLU A 196 -3.68 7.86 13.00
N ASN A 197 -5.01 7.97 12.96
CA ASN A 197 -5.69 8.58 11.80
C ASN A 197 -5.63 10.11 11.83
N SER A 198 -5.54 10.70 13.03
CA SER A 198 -5.53 12.15 13.26
C SER A 198 -4.15 12.78 13.11
N ALA A 199 -3.08 12.02 13.28
CA ALA A 199 -1.70 12.51 13.21
C ALA A 199 -0.75 11.42 12.68
N PRO A 200 -0.82 11.06 11.39
CA PRO A 200 -0.05 9.93 10.84
C PRO A 200 1.47 10.20 10.76
N GLY A 201 1.94 11.39 11.14
CA GLY A 201 3.33 11.84 10.96
C GLY A 201 3.65 12.20 9.50
N SER A 202 4.88 12.65 9.25
CA SER A 202 5.37 12.94 7.89
C SER A 202 5.34 11.68 7.01
N PHE A 203 5.32 11.85 5.70
CA PHE A 203 5.51 10.77 4.73
C PHE A 203 6.79 10.00 5.01
N CYS A 204 7.91 10.67 5.32
CA CYS A 204 9.16 9.98 5.61
C CYS A 204 9.11 9.12 6.89
N ASP A 205 8.38 9.57 7.92
CA ASP A 205 8.18 8.77 9.14
C ASP A 205 7.30 7.55 8.88
N GLN A 206 6.26 7.71 8.05
CA GLN A 206 5.45 6.59 7.60
C GLN A 206 6.28 5.64 6.72
N LEU A 207 7.03 6.18 5.77
CA LEU A 207 7.85 5.42 4.82
C LEU A 207 8.89 4.57 5.54
N ARG A 208 9.54 5.09 6.58
CA ARG A 208 10.51 4.34 7.39
C ARG A 208 9.91 3.07 7.99
N ARG A 209 8.66 3.12 8.44
CA ARG A 209 7.94 1.95 9.00
C ARG A 209 7.68 0.92 7.90
N PHE A 210 7.17 1.35 6.75
CA PHE A 210 6.82 0.43 5.66
C PHE A 210 8.05 -0.15 4.98
N ALA A 211 9.06 0.67 4.70
CA ALA A 211 10.27 0.29 3.96
C ALA A 211 11.13 -0.76 4.68
N THR A 212 10.98 -0.87 6.00
CA THR A 212 11.72 -1.86 6.81
C THR A 212 10.97 -3.16 7.01
N ALA A 213 9.69 -3.25 6.61
CA ALA A 213 8.91 -4.46 6.76
C ALA A 213 9.18 -5.43 5.59
N ASP A 214 9.62 -6.65 5.90
CA ASP A 214 9.64 -7.77 4.93
C ASP A 214 8.27 -8.40 4.79
N VAL A 215 7.53 -8.44 5.90
CA VAL A 215 6.11 -8.80 5.94
C VAL A 215 5.37 -7.68 6.66
N LEU A 216 4.44 -7.04 5.97
CA LEU A 216 3.52 -6.08 6.58
C LEU A 216 2.18 -6.77 6.82
N VAL A 217 1.71 -6.72 8.06
CA VAL A 217 0.41 -7.22 8.47
C VAL A 217 -0.45 -6.03 8.89
N SER A 218 -1.62 -5.86 8.26
CA SER A 218 -2.54 -4.81 8.67
C SER A 218 -3.99 -5.07 8.28
N VAL A 219 -4.92 -4.48 9.02
CA VAL A 219 -6.32 -4.39 8.62
C VAL A 219 -6.49 -3.44 7.45
N HIS A 220 -7.42 -3.77 6.55
CA HIS A 220 -7.86 -2.90 5.47
C HIS A 220 -8.17 -1.48 5.96
N GLY A 221 -7.48 -0.50 5.39
CA GLY A 221 -7.73 0.91 5.68
C GLY A 221 -6.91 1.84 4.80
N ALA A 222 -7.18 3.14 4.91
CA ALA A 222 -6.55 4.16 4.08
C ALA A 222 -5.02 4.22 4.25
N HIS A 223 -4.47 3.86 5.41
CA HIS A 223 -3.02 3.84 5.66
C HIS A 223 -2.27 2.81 4.78
N LEU A 224 -2.96 1.79 4.25
CA LEU A 224 -2.40 0.83 3.30
C LEU A 224 -2.13 1.46 1.93
N VAL A 225 -2.48 2.74 1.74
CA VAL A 225 -1.92 3.54 0.67
C VAL A 225 -0.40 3.42 0.64
N ASN A 226 0.28 3.31 1.78
CA ASN A 226 1.75 3.15 1.86
C ASN A 226 2.27 1.74 1.51
N ALA A 227 1.40 0.75 1.25
CA ALA A 227 1.81 -0.62 0.95
C ALA A 227 2.82 -0.77 -0.22
N PRO A 228 2.77 0.04 -1.31
CA PRO A 228 3.79 -0.04 -2.36
C PRO A 228 5.22 0.22 -1.87
N TRP A 229 5.38 0.82 -0.69
CA TRP A 229 6.68 1.20 -0.15
C TRP A 229 7.30 0.14 0.77
N ILE A 230 6.63 -1.00 0.98
CA ILE A 230 7.19 -2.18 1.65
C ILE A 230 8.54 -2.56 1.03
N ALA A 231 9.41 -3.18 1.82
CA ALA A 231 10.72 -3.65 1.38
C ALA A 231 10.64 -4.43 0.06
N PRO A 232 11.63 -4.31 -0.85
CA PRO A 232 11.64 -5.03 -2.12
C PRO A 232 11.48 -6.54 -1.95
N GLY A 233 10.56 -7.13 -2.72
CA GLY A 233 10.19 -8.54 -2.59
C GLY A 233 9.42 -8.89 -1.31
N GLY A 234 8.94 -7.90 -0.57
CA GLY A 234 8.18 -8.08 0.66
C GLY A 234 6.73 -8.51 0.43
N LEU A 235 6.05 -8.85 1.51
CA LEU A 235 4.69 -9.37 1.52
C LEU A 235 3.74 -8.44 2.26
N LEU A 236 2.64 -8.03 1.63
CA LEU A 236 1.48 -7.49 2.33
C LEU A 236 0.49 -8.61 2.67
N LEU A 237 0.26 -8.82 3.96
CA LEU A 237 -0.86 -9.58 4.51
C LEU A 237 -1.95 -8.59 4.91
N GLU A 238 -2.97 -8.46 4.05
CA GLU A 238 -4.11 -7.59 4.32
C GLU A 238 -5.25 -8.38 4.97
N ALA A 239 -5.61 -7.97 6.17
CA ALA A 239 -6.76 -8.48 6.90
C ALA A 239 -8.03 -7.71 6.47
N LEU A 240 -8.96 -8.40 5.81
CA LEU A 240 -10.24 -7.85 5.38
C LEU A 240 -11.36 -8.19 6.39
N PRO A 241 -12.20 -7.21 6.79
CA PRO A 241 -13.42 -7.52 7.52
C PRO A 241 -14.38 -8.38 6.69
N TYR A 242 -15.32 -9.06 7.37
CA TYR A 242 -16.45 -9.68 6.68
C TYR A 242 -17.18 -8.67 5.77
N GLY A 243 -17.68 -9.13 4.63
CA GLY A 243 -18.35 -8.28 3.64
C GLY A 243 -17.42 -7.45 2.74
N HIS A 244 -16.13 -7.29 3.05
CA HIS A 244 -15.16 -6.61 2.16
C HIS A 244 -14.45 -7.55 1.19
N LYS A 245 -14.82 -8.84 1.12
CA LYS A 245 -14.15 -9.87 0.28
C LYS A 245 -14.03 -9.51 -1.22
N ARG A 246 -14.91 -8.63 -1.71
CA ARG A 246 -14.92 -8.16 -3.11
C ARG A 246 -14.03 -6.93 -3.36
N LYS A 247 -13.52 -6.27 -2.31
CA LYS A 247 -12.55 -5.17 -2.48
C LYS A 247 -11.22 -5.72 -2.96
N LYS A 248 -10.71 -5.12 -4.03
CA LYS A 248 -9.46 -5.50 -4.70
C LYS A 248 -8.56 -4.28 -4.91
N HIS A 249 -8.71 -3.22 -4.12
CA HIS A 249 -8.01 -1.95 -4.31
C HIS A 249 -6.49 -2.12 -4.16
N HIS A 250 -6.03 -2.53 -2.97
CA HIS A 250 -4.60 -2.79 -2.73
C HIS A 250 -4.06 -3.94 -3.60
N ALA A 251 -4.85 -5.00 -3.82
CA ALA A 251 -4.48 -6.09 -4.74
C ALA A 251 -4.17 -5.59 -6.17
N ARG A 252 -4.92 -4.59 -6.66
CA ARG A 252 -4.67 -4.00 -7.99
C ARG A 252 -3.49 -3.04 -7.96
N LEU A 253 -3.39 -2.24 -6.89
CA LEU A 253 -2.27 -1.32 -6.68
C LEU A 253 -0.94 -2.08 -6.73
N LEU A 254 -0.85 -3.23 -6.07
CA LEU A 254 0.35 -4.06 -5.98
C LEU A 254 0.57 -5.02 -7.16
N ARG A 255 -0.33 -5.08 -8.14
CA ARG A 255 -0.27 -6.08 -9.22
C ARG A 255 1.04 -6.03 -10.03
N ASN A 256 1.54 -4.82 -10.26
CA ASN A 256 2.71 -4.56 -11.11
C ASN A 256 3.90 -4.08 -10.27
N THR A 257 4.01 -4.58 -9.05
CA THR A 257 5.17 -4.36 -8.17
C THR A 257 5.93 -5.67 -7.98
N ASP A 258 7.05 -5.61 -7.27
CA ASP A 258 7.79 -6.79 -6.82
C ASP A 258 7.23 -7.40 -5.52
N LEU A 259 6.07 -6.93 -5.04
CA LEU A 259 5.53 -7.28 -3.75
C LEU A 259 4.55 -8.45 -3.86
N GLU A 260 4.62 -9.36 -2.89
CA GLU A 260 3.61 -10.39 -2.71
C GLU A 260 2.41 -9.82 -1.94
N TYR A 261 1.23 -10.36 -2.23
CA TYR A 261 -0.01 -9.91 -1.60
C TYR A 261 -0.87 -11.11 -1.22
N VAL A 262 -1.26 -11.15 0.05
CA VAL A 262 -2.16 -12.16 0.61
C VAL A 262 -3.31 -11.46 1.31
N ARG A 263 -4.52 -11.93 1.01
CA ARG A 263 -5.72 -11.51 1.75
C ARG A 263 -6.10 -12.57 2.73
N VAL A 264 -6.29 -12.13 3.96
CA VAL A 264 -6.87 -12.93 5.01
C VAL A 264 -8.20 -12.28 5.35
N CYS A 265 -9.29 -12.97 5.07
CA CYS A 265 -10.62 -12.45 5.38
C CYS A 265 -11.08 -13.06 6.69
N GLY A 266 -11.76 -12.26 7.48
CA GLY A 266 -12.50 -12.86 8.58
C GLY A 266 -13.70 -13.70 8.09
N VAL A 267 -14.03 -14.72 8.88
CA VAL A 267 -15.26 -15.54 8.86
C VAL A 267 -16.54 -14.87 9.38
N ARG A 268 -17.64 -15.01 8.64
CA ARG A 268 -19.01 -14.67 9.09
C ARG A 268 -19.22 -14.99 10.58
N PRO A 269 -19.76 -14.07 11.38
CA PRO A 269 -20.06 -14.36 12.77
C PRO A 269 -21.11 -15.49 12.92
N SER A 270 -21.25 -16.04 14.14
CA SER A 270 -22.11 -17.18 14.45
C SER A 270 -23.57 -17.02 13.95
N SER A 271 -24.18 -18.12 13.52
CA SER A 271 -25.61 -18.22 13.16
C SER A 271 -26.58 -17.96 14.32
N SER A 272 -26.07 -17.82 15.55
CA SER A 272 -26.85 -17.47 16.75
C SER A 272 -27.12 -15.96 16.89
N LEU A 273 -26.72 -15.16 15.90
CA LEU A 273 -27.02 -13.73 15.86
C LEU A 273 -28.46 -13.45 15.36
N PRO A 274 -29.06 -12.29 15.68
CA PRO A 274 -30.49 -12.07 15.50
C PRO A 274 -30.96 -12.29 14.06
N LYS A 275 -32.13 -12.92 13.89
CA LYS A 275 -32.81 -13.28 12.62
C LYS A 275 -32.93 -12.17 11.55
N LYS A 276 -32.59 -10.92 11.87
CA LYS A 276 -32.56 -9.78 10.94
C LYS A 276 -31.40 -9.82 9.93
N GLU A 277 -30.43 -10.73 10.05
CA GLU A 277 -29.36 -10.89 9.04
C GLU A 277 -29.82 -11.44 7.69
N SER A 278 -30.95 -12.17 7.60
CA SER A 278 -31.51 -12.56 6.29
C SER A 278 -31.87 -11.33 5.44
N LEU A 279 -32.12 -10.18 6.07
CA LEU A 279 -32.29 -8.89 5.40
C LEU A 279 -30.99 -8.36 4.80
N CYS A 280 -29.81 -8.77 5.30
CA CYS A 280 -28.51 -8.43 4.72
C CYS A 280 -28.20 -9.26 3.46
N GLU A 281 -28.91 -10.37 3.25
CA GLU A 281 -28.76 -11.27 2.10
C GLU A 281 -29.72 -10.82 0.98
N GLY A 282 -29.40 -9.69 0.35
CA GLY A 282 -30.21 -9.15 -0.74
C GLY A 282 -29.48 -8.07 -1.55
N ARG A 283 -30.00 -7.72 -2.73
CA ARG A 283 -29.48 -6.61 -3.55
C ARG A 283 -30.11 -5.25 -3.21
N THR A 284 -31.00 -5.21 -2.22
CA THR A 284 -31.76 -4.01 -1.82
C THR A 284 -30.88 -2.99 -1.09
N ALA A 285 -31.30 -1.73 -1.08
CA ALA A 285 -30.59 -0.67 -0.34
C ALA A 285 -30.57 -0.95 1.18
N ALA A 286 -31.67 -1.48 1.73
CA ALA A 286 -31.76 -1.92 3.12
C ALA A 286 -30.79 -3.08 3.42
N ALA A 287 -30.66 -4.05 2.52
CA ALA A 287 -29.69 -5.14 2.65
C ALA A 287 -28.24 -4.64 2.61
N ARG A 288 -27.95 -3.65 1.75
CA ARG A 288 -26.64 -2.99 1.73
C ARG A 288 -26.38 -2.26 3.03
N LYS A 289 -27.34 -1.52 3.58
CA LYS A 289 -27.22 -0.81 4.87
C LYS A 289 -27.05 -1.79 6.04
N CYS A 290 -27.81 -2.88 6.06
CA CYS A 290 -27.66 -4.00 6.99
C CYS A 290 -26.26 -4.62 6.89
N ALA A 291 -25.80 -4.96 5.68
CA ALA A 291 -24.49 -5.54 5.45
C ALA A 291 -23.36 -4.58 5.83
N LEU A 292 -23.55 -3.26 5.71
CA LEU A 292 -22.60 -2.24 6.19
C LEU A 292 -22.51 -2.24 7.72
N VAL A 293 -23.64 -2.36 8.43
CA VAL A 293 -23.67 -2.45 9.90
C VAL A 293 -23.10 -3.79 10.39
N ALA A 294 -23.51 -4.92 9.81
CA ALA A 294 -22.96 -6.25 10.09
C ALA A 294 -21.43 -6.30 9.86
N ARG A 295 -20.95 -5.73 8.75
CA ARG A 295 -19.53 -5.55 8.42
C ARG A 295 -18.75 -4.76 9.47
N ASP A 296 -19.43 -3.90 10.22
CA ASP A 296 -18.84 -3.02 11.23
C ASP A 296 -19.02 -3.57 12.66
N CYS A 297 -19.96 -4.50 12.88
CA CYS A 297 -20.28 -5.06 14.20
C CYS A 297 -19.66 -6.43 14.49
N TYR A 298 -19.16 -7.14 13.48
CA TYR A 298 -18.81 -8.55 13.65
C TYR A 298 -17.32 -8.81 13.69
N GLU A 299 -16.87 -9.26 14.87
CA GLU A 299 -15.59 -9.90 15.05
C GLU A 299 -15.53 -11.14 14.17
N THR A 300 -14.44 -11.21 13.41
CA THR A 300 -14.42 -12.12 12.30
C THR A 300 -13.18 -13.04 12.43
N PRO A 301 -13.32 -14.30 12.92
CA PRO A 301 -12.16 -15.17 13.15
C PRO A 301 -11.46 -15.52 11.84
N LEU A 302 -10.15 -15.77 11.86
CA LEU A 302 -9.45 -16.42 10.75
C LEU A 302 -9.95 -17.86 10.61
N ARG A 303 -10.25 -18.32 9.38
CA ARG A 303 -10.81 -19.68 9.17
C ARG A 303 -9.90 -20.75 9.78
N PRO A 304 -10.42 -21.63 10.67
CA PRO A 304 -9.65 -22.74 11.21
C PRO A 304 -9.24 -23.74 10.11
N ARG A 305 -8.27 -24.60 10.44
CA ARG A 305 -7.79 -25.71 9.60
C ARG A 305 -8.91 -26.74 9.40
N SER A 306 -9.67 -26.68 8.30
CA SER A 306 -10.53 -27.80 7.87
C SER A 306 -10.59 -27.94 6.36
N ASP A 307 -10.86 -29.16 5.90
CA ASP A 307 -10.77 -29.62 4.50
C ASP A 307 -11.84 -29.00 3.57
N VAL A 308 -12.83 -28.31 4.13
CA VAL A 308 -13.94 -27.69 3.37
C VAL A 308 -13.56 -26.31 2.78
N CYS A 309 -12.30 -25.88 2.92
CA CYS A 309 -11.79 -24.66 2.28
C CYS A 309 -11.52 -24.79 0.76
N ALA A 310 -11.90 -25.91 0.15
CA ALA A 310 -11.64 -26.18 -1.26
C ALA A 310 -12.60 -25.43 -2.21
N SER A 311 -11.99 -24.59 -3.04
CA SER A 311 -12.49 -24.02 -4.29
C SER A 311 -13.45 -22.82 -4.17
N SER A 312 -13.09 -21.74 -4.86
CA SER A 312 -13.91 -20.56 -5.26
C SER A 312 -13.88 -19.25 -4.44
N GLU A 313 -13.33 -19.17 -3.23
CA GLU A 313 -13.36 -17.90 -2.47
C GLU A 313 -12.06 -17.06 -2.57
N PRO A 314 -12.16 -15.70 -2.61
CA PRO A 314 -11.00 -14.80 -2.76
C PRO A 314 -10.15 -14.60 -1.48
N CYS A 315 -10.30 -15.48 -0.49
CA CYS A 315 -9.79 -15.35 0.88
C CYS A 315 -9.07 -16.63 1.31
N GLU A 316 -7.88 -16.50 1.92
CA GLU A 316 -7.06 -17.65 2.32
C GLU A 316 -7.39 -18.13 3.75
N CYS A 317 -7.51 -19.45 3.93
CA CYS A 317 -7.65 -20.10 5.25
C CYS A 317 -6.29 -20.19 5.96
N LEU A 318 -6.26 -20.37 7.30
CA LEU A 318 -5.00 -20.38 8.07
C LEU A 318 -3.97 -21.41 7.57
N GLY A 319 -4.40 -22.62 7.20
CA GLY A 319 -3.48 -23.62 6.64
C GLY A 319 -2.88 -23.21 5.30
N VAL A 320 -3.66 -22.53 4.45
CA VAL A 320 -3.16 -22.01 3.16
C VAL A 320 -2.25 -20.81 3.37
N LEU A 321 -2.58 -19.95 4.35
CA LEU A 321 -1.72 -18.85 4.78
C LEU A 321 -0.37 -19.38 5.28
N GLU A 322 -0.35 -20.36 6.17
CA GLU A 322 0.87 -20.98 6.69
C GLU A 322 1.73 -21.58 5.56
N LYS A 323 1.11 -22.28 4.60
CA LYS A 323 1.80 -22.81 3.41
C LYS A 323 2.39 -21.69 2.54
N ARG A 324 1.62 -20.63 2.27
CA ARG A 324 2.10 -19.46 1.51
C ARG A 324 3.26 -18.76 2.22
N LEU A 325 3.15 -18.53 3.53
CA LEU A 325 4.20 -17.92 4.34
C LEU A 325 5.46 -18.79 4.34
N THR A 326 5.33 -20.10 4.49
CA THR A 326 6.48 -21.03 4.42
C THR A 326 7.17 -20.93 3.06
N GLY A 327 6.40 -20.92 1.96
CA GLY A 327 6.94 -20.74 0.62
C GLY A 327 7.62 -19.38 0.40
N PHE A 328 7.02 -18.30 0.92
CA PHE A 328 7.61 -16.96 0.91
C PHE A 328 8.96 -16.94 1.63
N PHE A 329 9.03 -17.44 2.87
CA PHE A 329 10.27 -17.47 3.64
C PHE A 329 11.34 -18.37 3.00
N ALA A 330 10.96 -19.50 2.42
CA ALA A 330 11.88 -20.36 1.68
C ALA A 330 12.52 -19.63 0.48
N ARG A 331 11.73 -18.86 -0.29
CA ARG A 331 12.27 -18.02 -1.39
C ARG A 331 13.17 -16.89 -0.88
N ARG A 332 12.84 -16.27 0.26
CA ARG A 332 13.71 -15.25 0.90
C ARG A 332 15.05 -15.84 1.33
N ARG A 333 15.06 -17.05 1.90
CA ARG A 333 16.30 -17.78 2.25
C ARG A 333 17.21 -17.98 1.03
N GLN A 334 16.63 -18.43 -0.08
CA GLN A 334 17.38 -18.69 -1.31
C GLN A 334 17.94 -17.41 -1.96
N SER A 335 17.17 -16.31 -1.90
CA SER A 335 17.62 -15.02 -2.45
C SER A 335 18.65 -14.32 -1.56
N GLY A 336 18.58 -14.48 -0.23
CA GLY A 336 19.61 -14.00 0.71
C GLY A 336 20.92 -14.79 0.67
N GLY A 337 20.89 -16.08 0.30
CA GLY A 337 22.08 -16.92 0.15
C GLY A 337 22.83 -16.73 -1.18
N ARG A 338 22.18 -16.17 -2.20
CA ARG A 338 22.83 -15.78 -3.47
C ARG A 338 23.14 -14.30 -3.44
N HIS A 339 24.27 -13.92 -2.83
CA HIS A 339 25.03 -12.83 -3.42
C HIS A 339 25.31 -13.25 -4.87
N ARG A 340 24.62 -12.63 -5.83
CA ARG A 340 25.06 -12.63 -7.22
C ARG A 340 26.51 -12.14 -7.19
N ARG A 341 27.46 -13.08 -7.20
CA ARG A 341 28.75 -12.86 -7.86
C ARG A 341 28.38 -12.54 -9.29
N ARG A 342 28.13 -11.25 -9.56
CA ARG A 342 28.28 -10.70 -10.88
C ARG A 342 29.74 -10.99 -11.20
N ARG A 343 29.98 -12.04 -12.00
CA ARG A 343 31.22 -12.15 -12.75
C ARG A 343 31.36 -10.82 -13.46
N SER A 344 32.33 -10.02 -13.03
CA SER A 344 33.01 -9.05 -13.88
C SER A 344 33.64 -9.88 -14.99
N GLY A 345 32.85 -10.19 -16.02
CA GLY A 345 33.36 -10.57 -17.31
C GLY A 345 34.01 -9.33 -17.90
N ARG A 346 35.32 -9.42 -18.12
CA ARG A 346 36.16 -8.49 -18.85
C ARG A 346 35.53 -8.00 -20.16
N GLY A 347 35.92 -6.79 -20.53
CA GLY A 347 35.66 -6.10 -21.78
C GLY A 347 35.33 -4.64 -21.42
N GLU A 348 36.25 -3.67 -21.25
CA GLU A 348 37.53 -3.44 -21.94
C GLU A 348 37.53 -3.90 -23.39
N GLU A 349 36.80 -3.14 -24.21
CA GLU A 349 37.32 -2.71 -25.51
C GLU A 349 36.60 -1.44 -25.96
N ALA A 350 37.36 -0.61 -26.67
CA ALA A 350 37.20 0.81 -26.90
C ALA A 350 36.01 1.19 -27.80
N LEU A 351 35.39 2.34 -27.50
CA LEU A 351 35.31 3.56 -28.33
C LEU A 351 34.48 4.63 -27.62
#